data_AF-A0A0K1ZIK4-F1
#
_entry.id   AF-A0A0K1ZIK4-F1
#
_cell.length_a   1.000
_cell.length_b   1.000
_cell.length_c   1.000
_cell.angle_alpha   90.00
_cell.angle_beta   90.00
_cell.angle_gamma   90.00
#
_symmetry.space_group_name_H-M   'P 1'
#
loop_
_entity.id
_entity.type
_entity.pdbx_description
1 polymer ?
#
loop_
_entity_poly.entity_id
_entity_poly.type
_entity_poly.pdbx_seq_one_letter_code
_entity_poly.pdbx_strand_id
1 'polypeptide(L)'
;MIFEQALRRELSFTAGAVFLVLLTFMLTTLVIRILGMAANGEASPNDVLLLIGLAALGYLAILLCATLFISVLLVLTRWYKDSEMVVWFTAGLSLTDFIRPVLRFSLPFVVLVGLLALFGWPWANQQSALFRDRFEQRDVLSMISAGRFIEPAHGNYVLFIEGVDAGMKHARNLFVANAEQDKIGVALAKTGEFKAGPNGDRYVVLDKGRRYEGTPGQLDYRIVEFDRYGVKVANKPPQADANLPTKSRPTTELLSNPTPENMGELVWRIGLPLLALNFVLIAIPLAYVNPRLGRYTPMIFAVLIYLTYSNLLNLSQAWVAQGKMSAMLAWWPIHLAAFVCAGLLFRFRHYSAAGLKGIFALLGFAPKKAGA
;
A
#
# COMPACT_ATOMS: atom_id res chain seq x y z
N MET A 1 39.69 6.14 4.36
CA MET A 1 39.29 4.72 4.58
C MET A 1 38.68 4.48 5.96
N ILE A 2 39.34 4.91 7.05
CA ILE A 2 38.83 4.72 8.43
C ILE A 2 37.46 5.39 8.64
N PHE A 3 37.34 6.67 8.25
CA PHE A 3 36.07 7.43 8.26
C PHE A 3 34.91 6.67 7.58
N GLU A 4 35.12 6.20 6.34
CA GLU A 4 34.07 5.50 5.58
C GLU A 4 33.67 4.17 6.22
N GLN A 5 34.60 3.46 6.88
CA GLN A 5 34.32 2.22 7.59
C GLN A 5 33.55 2.48 8.88
N ALA A 6 33.97 3.49 9.66
CA ALA A 6 33.29 3.88 10.89
C ALA A 6 31.84 4.30 10.61
N LEU A 7 31.63 5.19 9.63
CA LEU A 7 30.30 5.66 9.25
C LEU A 7 29.40 4.52 8.77
N ARG A 8 29.89 3.65 7.87
CA ARG A 8 29.08 2.52 7.35
C ARG A 8 28.74 1.49 8.42
N ARG A 9 29.66 1.22 9.35
CA ARG A 9 29.41 0.30 10.47
C ARG A 9 28.30 0.82 11.36
N GLU A 10 28.34 2.09 11.70
CA GLU A 10 27.33 2.71 12.54
C GLU A 10 25.98 2.81 11.82
N LEU A 11 25.97 3.23 10.56
CA LEU A 11 24.76 3.23 9.72
C LEU A 11 24.11 1.85 9.66
N SER A 12 24.89 0.78 9.47
CA SER A 12 24.37 -0.58 9.40
C SER A 12 23.75 -1.04 10.72
N PHE A 13 24.42 -0.75 11.85
CA PHE A 13 23.91 -1.09 13.18
C PHE A 13 22.62 -0.32 13.50
N THR A 14 22.62 1.00 13.29
CA THR A 14 21.44 1.84 13.52
C THR A 14 20.30 1.50 12.57
N ALA A 15 20.57 1.20 11.29
CA ALA A 15 19.55 0.76 10.35
C ALA A 15 18.91 -0.55 10.75
N GLY A 16 19.68 -1.54 11.25
CA GLY A 16 19.13 -2.77 11.79
C GLY A 16 18.18 -2.53 12.98
N ALA A 17 18.58 -1.69 13.93
CA ALA A 17 17.74 -1.33 15.07
C ALA A 17 16.46 -0.60 14.66
N VAL A 18 16.56 0.42 13.79
CA VAL A 18 15.41 1.16 13.27
C VAL A 18 14.48 0.25 12.47
N PHE A 19 15.04 -0.61 11.62
CA PHE A 19 14.29 -1.60 10.86
C PHE A 19 13.46 -2.50 11.77
N LEU A 20 14.05 -3.07 12.82
CA LEU A 20 13.35 -3.95 13.76
C LEU A 20 12.20 -3.24 14.48
N VAL A 21 12.41 -1.98 14.89
CA VAL A 21 11.36 -1.16 15.52
C VAL A 21 10.22 -0.93 14.53
N LEU A 22 10.51 -0.45 13.32
CA LEU A 22 9.49 -0.19 12.30
C LEU A 22 8.79 -1.47 11.85
N LEU A 23 9.53 -2.58 11.76
CA LEU A 23 9.00 -3.90 11.42
C LEU A 23 8.01 -4.37 12.48
N THR A 24 8.33 -4.16 13.76
CA THR A 24 7.44 -4.52 14.87
C THR A 24 6.15 -3.73 14.78
N PHE A 25 6.21 -2.40 14.61
CA PHE A 25 5.02 -1.57 14.40
C PHE A 25 4.20 -2.02 13.19
N MET A 26 4.87 -2.28 12.06
CA MET A 26 4.21 -2.76 10.85
C MET A 26 3.50 -4.10 11.10
N LEU A 27 4.17 -5.09 11.68
CA LEU A 27 3.58 -6.40 11.98
C LEU A 27 2.39 -6.28 12.93
N THR A 28 2.48 -5.47 14.00
CA THR A 28 1.35 -5.24 14.90
C THR A 28 0.14 -4.68 14.15
N THR A 29 0.33 -3.65 13.31
CA THR A 29 -0.78 -3.08 12.52
C THR A 29 -1.35 -4.07 11.50
N LEU A 30 -0.50 -4.90 10.88
CA LEU A 30 -0.93 -5.93 9.94
C LEU A 30 -1.72 -7.02 10.65
N VAL A 31 -1.25 -7.51 11.80
CA VAL A 31 -1.98 -8.52 12.60
C VAL A 31 -3.37 -8.00 12.95
N ILE A 32 -3.49 -6.77 13.47
CA ILE A 32 -4.77 -6.15 13.81
C ILE A 32 -5.67 -6.07 12.57
N ARG A 33 -5.13 -5.61 11.44
CA ARG A 33 -5.90 -5.46 10.19
C ARG A 33 -6.36 -6.80 9.60
N ILE A 34 -5.49 -7.79 9.52
CA ILE A 34 -5.83 -9.11 8.93
C ILE A 34 -6.78 -9.87 9.85
N LEU A 35 -6.58 -9.83 11.18
CA LEU A 35 -7.53 -10.42 12.12
C LEU A 35 -8.89 -9.73 12.08
N GLY A 36 -8.94 -8.41 11.92
CA GLY A 36 -10.19 -7.69 11.70
C GLY A 36 -10.93 -8.17 10.45
N MET A 37 -10.22 -8.39 9.33
CA MET A 37 -10.82 -8.99 8.13
C MET A 37 -11.34 -10.41 8.37
N ALA A 38 -10.62 -11.24 9.12
CA ALA A 38 -11.08 -12.58 9.46
C ALA A 38 -12.30 -12.58 10.39
N ALA A 39 -12.34 -11.65 11.36
CA ALA A 39 -13.49 -11.47 12.25
C ALA A 39 -14.75 -11.01 11.51
N ASN A 40 -14.58 -10.23 10.44
CA ASN A 40 -15.67 -9.79 9.56
C ASN A 40 -16.06 -10.83 8.49
N GLY A 41 -15.44 -12.01 8.47
CA GLY A 41 -15.74 -13.06 7.48
C GLY A 41 -15.17 -12.79 6.07
N GLU A 42 -14.21 -11.89 5.93
CA GLU A 42 -13.56 -11.58 4.64
C GLU A 42 -12.35 -12.51 4.35
N ALA A 43 -11.84 -13.22 5.36
CA ALA A 43 -10.68 -14.10 5.23
C ALA A 43 -10.78 -15.33 6.14
N SER A 44 -10.23 -16.47 5.69
CA SER A 44 -10.15 -17.68 6.50
C SER A 44 -9.23 -17.47 7.72
N PRO A 45 -9.64 -17.87 8.94
CA PRO A 45 -8.75 -17.91 10.10
C PRO A 45 -7.46 -18.71 9.86
N ASN A 46 -7.53 -19.76 9.03
CA ASN A 46 -6.38 -20.60 8.71
C ASN A 46 -5.34 -19.91 7.81
N ASP A 47 -5.77 -18.92 7.02
CA ASP A 47 -4.91 -18.22 6.06
C ASP A 47 -4.34 -16.92 6.63
N VAL A 48 -4.74 -16.51 7.85
CA VAL A 48 -4.35 -15.23 8.47
C VAL A 48 -2.83 -15.06 8.52
N LEU A 49 -2.09 -16.08 8.98
CA LEU A 49 -0.63 -15.98 9.10
C LEU A 49 0.05 -15.79 7.73
N LEU A 50 -0.45 -16.50 6.71
CA LEU A 50 0.06 -16.37 5.34
C LEU A 50 -0.24 -14.98 4.76
N LEU A 51 -1.46 -14.48 4.96
CA LEU A 51 -1.86 -13.14 4.51
C LEU A 51 -1.06 -12.04 5.20
N ILE A 52 -0.71 -12.21 6.48
CA ILE A 52 0.19 -11.29 7.19
C ILE A 52 1.58 -11.31 6.53
N GLY A 53 2.14 -12.50 6.25
CA GLY A 53 3.44 -12.63 5.60
C GLY A 53 3.49 -11.99 4.21
N LEU A 54 2.46 -12.23 3.39
CA LEU A 54 2.32 -11.62 2.07
C LEU A 54 2.17 -10.10 2.17
N ALA A 55 1.33 -9.60 3.08
CA ALA A 55 1.17 -8.17 3.30
C ALA A 55 2.49 -7.52 3.78
N ALA A 56 3.21 -8.17 4.70
CA ALA A 56 4.49 -7.70 5.20
C ALA A 56 5.53 -7.58 4.08
N LEU A 57 5.59 -8.57 3.18
CA LEU A 57 6.47 -8.50 2.00
C LEU A 57 6.11 -7.32 1.09
N GLY A 58 4.82 -7.04 0.90
CA GLY A 58 4.36 -5.90 0.13
C GLY A 58 4.76 -4.55 0.73
N TYR A 59 4.58 -4.37 2.04
CA TYR A 59 4.91 -3.12 2.72
C TYR A 59 6.41 -2.93 2.99
N LEU A 60 7.22 -3.97 2.80
CA LEU A 60 8.66 -3.97 3.09
C LEU A 60 9.41 -2.88 2.31
N ALA A 61 9.07 -2.63 1.04
CA ALA A 61 9.73 -1.60 0.23
C ALA A 61 9.59 -0.20 0.85
N ILE A 62 8.38 0.16 1.29
CA ILE A 62 8.09 1.44 1.96
C ILE A 62 8.83 1.53 3.29
N LEU A 63 8.85 0.43 4.05
CA LEU A 63 9.53 0.35 5.33
C LEU A 63 11.05 0.55 5.18
N LEU A 64 11.67 0.00 4.13
CA LEU A 64 13.09 0.19 3.85
C LEU A 64 13.42 1.65 3.49
N CYS A 65 12.55 2.35 2.75
CA CYS A 65 12.70 3.78 2.48
C CYS A 65 12.74 4.60 3.77
N ALA A 66 11.81 4.34 4.69
CA ALA A 66 11.76 5.01 5.99
C ALA A 66 12.99 4.66 6.86
N THR A 67 13.37 3.38 6.87
CA THR A 67 14.55 2.88 7.59
C THR A 67 15.82 3.60 7.13
N LEU A 68 16.05 3.69 5.83
CA LEU A 68 17.20 4.41 5.27
C LEU A 68 17.22 5.87 5.71
N PHE A 69 16.07 6.55 5.58
CA PHE A 69 15.99 7.98 5.89
C PHE A 69 16.29 8.26 7.37
N ILE A 70 15.61 7.53 8.26
CA ILE A 70 15.70 7.71 9.71
C ILE A 70 17.08 7.29 10.21
N SER A 71 17.64 6.16 9.73
CA SER A 71 18.95 5.68 10.18
C SER A 71 20.08 6.62 9.80
N VAL A 72 20.12 7.10 8.56
CA VAL A 72 21.13 8.09 8.11
C VAL A 72 21.01 9.36 8.94
N LEU A 73 19.79 9.85 9.13
CA LEU A 73 19.57 11.07 9.90
C LEU A 73 19.95 10.90 11.37
N LEU A 74 19.65 9.76 12.01
CA LEU A 74 19.97 9.49 13.42
C LEU A 74 21.47 9.46 13.65
N VAL A 75 22.21 8.72 12.82
CA VAL A 75 23.67 8.62 12.92
C VAL A 75 24.31 9.98 12.72
N LEU A 76 23.95 10.70 11.65
CA LEU A 76 24.56 12.01 11.38
C LEU A 76 24.18 13.06 12.43
N THR A 77 22.93 13.07 12.91
CA THR A 77 22.49 13.98 13.98
C THR A 77 23.28 13.69 15.27
N ARG A 78 23.51 12.41 15.58
CA ARG A 78 24.34 12.01 16.71
C ARG A 78 25.79 12.49 16.54
N TRP A 79 26.39 12.30 15.38
CA TRP A 79 27.75 12.78 15.12
C TRP A 79 27.87 14.31 15.24
N TYR A 80 26.83 15.06 14.87
CA TYR A 80 26.78 16.50 15.13
C TYR A 80 26.72 16.81 16.64
N LYS A 81 25.85 16.12 17.38
CA LYS A 81 25.65 16.33 18.82
C LYS A 81 26.90 15.97 19.64
N ASP A 82 27.53 14.84 19.33
CA ASP A 82 28.73 14.33 20.00
C ASP A 82 30.00 15.06 19.51
N SER A 83 29.85 16.10 18.69
CA SER A 83 30.93 16.91 18.10
C SER A 83 31.91 16.13 17.19
N GLU A 84 31.61 14.88 16.84
CA GLU A 84 32.40 14.08 15.89
C GLU A 84 32.43 14.71 14.49
N MET A 85 31.30 15.27 14.03
CA MET A 85 31.24 15.99 12.75
C MET A 85 32.23 17.16 12.69
N VAL A 86 32.44 17.86 13.80
CA VAL A 86 33.39 18.97 13.87
C VAL A 86 34.82 18.48 13.68
N VAL A 87 35.18 17.36 14.30
CA VAL A 87 36.51 16.73 14.15
C VAL A 87 36.77 16.31 12.70
N TRP A 88 35.76 15.72 12.03
CA TRP A 88 35.89 15.35 10.62
C TRP A 88 36.07 16.58 9.72
N PHE A 89 35.36 17.67 10.00
CA PHE A 89 35.49 18.92 9.25
C PHE A 89 36.84 19.61 9.47
N THR A 90 37.38 19.62 10.70
CA THR A 90 38.72 20.17 10.96
C THR A 90 39.85 19.32 10.34
N ALA A 91 39.61 18.02 10.14
CA ALA A 91 40.50 17.13 9.40
C ALA A 91 40.45 17.34 7.86
N GLY A 92 39.67 18.31 7.38
CA GLY A 92 39.60 18.70 5.96
C GLY A 92 38.49 18.03 5.15
N LEU A 93 37.61 17.25 5.79
CA LEU A 93 36.43 16.71 5.11
C LEU A 93 35.36 17.79 4.93
N SER A 94 34.73 17.78 3.78
CA SER A 94 33.56 18.60 3.45
C SER A 94 32.27 17.82 3.70
N LEU A 95 31.13 18.52 3.78
CA LEU A 95 29.82 17.87 3.88
C LEU A 95 29.52 16.97 2.67
N THR A 96 30.07 17.29 1.49
CA THR A 96 29.92 16.49 0.27
C THR A 96 30.68 15.17 0.30
N ASP A 97 31.74 15.06 1.11
CA ASP A 97 32.50 13.81 1.25
C ASP A 97 31.70 12.69 1.92
N PHE A 98 30.62 13.04 2.64
CA PHE A 98 29.68 12.10 3.23
C PHE A 98 28.75 11.45 2.21
N ILE A 99 28.57 12.05 1.02
CA ILE A 99 27.65 11.54 0.00
C ILE A 99 28.08 10.15 -0.45
N ARG A 100 29.37 9.96 -0.79
CA ARG A 100 29.86 8.70 -1.35
C ARG A 100 29.76 7.52 -0.37
N PRO A 101 30.17 7.63 0.91
CA PRO A 101 30.03 6.53 1.87
C PRO A 101 28.57 6.22 2.21
N VAL A 102 27.72 7.24 2.35
CA VAL A 102 26.29 7.05 2.64
C VAL A 102 25.58 6.41 1.45
N LEU A 103 25.86 6.83 0.22
CA LEU A 103 25.32 6.19 -0.99
C LEU A 103 25.80 4.75 -1.15
N ARG A 104 27.07 4.45 -0.86
CA ARG A 104 27.58 3.07 -0.88
C ARG A 104 26.85 2.18 0.13
N PHE A 105 26.51 2.73 1.30
CA PHE A 105 25.72 2.02 2.30
C PHE A 105 24.26 1.84 1.88
N SER A 106 23.63 2.85 1.28
CA SER A 106 22.22 2.79 0.92
C SER A 106 21.94 2.07 -0.40
N LEU A 107 22.93 1.95 -1.30
CA LEU A 107 22.75 1.34 -2.62
C LEU A 107 22.13 -0.07 -2.57
N PRO A 108 22.58 -1.01 -1.71
CA PRO A 108 21.92 -2.32 -1.58
C PRO A 108 20.44 -2.23 -1.21
N PHE A 109 20.10 -1.30 -0.31
CA PHE A 109 18.72 -1.08 0.12
C PHE A 109 17.88 -0.44 -0.99
N VAL A 110 18.40 0.53 -1.74
CA VAL A 110 17.70 1.16 -2.87
C VAL A 110 17.43 0.13 -3.98
N VAL A 111 18.40 -0.73 -4.28
CA VAL A 111 18.22 -1.84 -5.23
C VAL A 111 17.17 -2.81 -4.72
N LEU A 112 17.21 -3.19 -3.44
CA LEU A 112 16.22 -4.06 -2.83
C LEU A 112 14.81 -3.44 -2.84
N VAL A 113 14.68 -2.14 -2.57
CA VAL A 113 13.42 -1.39 -2.69
C VAL A 113 12.89 -1.46 -4.12
N GLY A 114 13.75 -1.26 -5.13
CA GLY A 114 13.36 -1.39 -6.53
C GLY A 114 12.88 -2.79 -6.88
N LEU A 115 13.61 -3.82 -6.45
CA LEU A 115 13.22 -5.22 -6.67
C LEU A 115 11.89 -5.57 -5.98
N LEU A 116 11.72 -5.15 -4.73
CA LEU A 116 10.47 -5.35 -3.99
C LEU A 116 9.33 -4.56 -4.63
N ALA A 117 9.53 -3.31 -5.07
CA ALA A 117 8.47 -2.53 -5.71
C ALA A 117 8.05 -3.12 -7.07
N LEU A 118 9.00 -3.59 -7.88
CA LEU A 118 8.73 -4.05 -9.25
C LEU A 118 8.30 -5.52 -9.32
N PHE A 119 8.75 -6.36 -8.38
CA PHE A 119 8.48 -7.81 -8.39
C PHE A 119 7.81 -8.30 -7.10
N GLY A 120 8.32 -7.90 -5.94
CA GLY A 120 7.80 -8.36 -4.63
C GLY A 120 6.36 -7.90 -4.35
N TRP A 121 6.06 -6.63 -4.61
CA TRP A 121 4.78 -5.97 -4.42
C TRP A 121 3.69 -6.56 -5.31
N PRO A 122 3.85 -6.67 -6.64
CA PRO A 122 2.83 -7.30 -7.47
C PRO A 122 2.64 -8.77 -7.10
N TRP A 123 3.72 -9.51 -6.88
CA TRP A 123 3.63 -10.92 -6.49
C TRP A 123 2.86 -11.11 -5.17
N ALA A 124 3.20 -10.34 -4.14
CA ALA A 124 2.53 -10.40 -2.84
C ALA A 124 1.04 -10.07 -2.93
N ASN A 125 0.67 -9.05 -3.71
CA ASN A 125 -0.72 -8.66 -3.91
C ASN A 125 -1.48 -9.68 -4.78
N GLN A 126 -0.84 -10.27 -5.78
CA GLN A 126 -1.40 -11.33 -6.61
C GLN A 126 -1.71 -12.57 -5.77
N GLN A 127 -0.74 -13.05 -4.99
CA GLN A 127 -0.97 -14.20 -4.10
C GLN A 127 -2.07 -13.88 -3.08
N SER A 128 -2.05 -12.70 -2.46
CA SER A 128 -3.09 -12.29 -1.52
C SER A 128 -4.48 -12.27 -2.15
N ALA A 129 -4.61 -11.83 -3.41
CA ALA A 129 -5.88 -11.85 -4.15
C ALA A 129 -6.33 -13.29 -4.43
N LEU A 130 -5.44 -14.16 -4.92
CA LEU A 130 -5.75 -15.57 -5.19
C LEU A 130 -6.16 -16.36 -3.95
N PHE A 131 -5.62 -16.02 -2.77
CA PHE A 131 -6.06 -16.64 -1.50
C PHE A 131 -7.44 -16.15 -1.07
N ARG A 132 -7.75 -14.86 -1.23
CA ARG A 132 -9.08 -14.30 -0.94
C ARG A 132 -10.16 -14.85 -1.87
N ASP A 133 -9.89 -14.89 -3.17
CA ASP A 133 -10.85 -15.41 -4.16
C ASP A 133 -11.19 -16.88 -3.90
N ARG A 134 -10.19 -17.69 -3.48
CA ARG A 134 -10.41 -19.09 -3.09
C ARG A 134 -11.24 -19.21 -1.80
N PHE A 135 -11.08 -18.27 -0.87
CA PHE A 135 -11.86 -18.24 0.36
C PHE A 135 -13.33 -17.92 0.08
N GLU A 136 -13.63 -16.84 -0.66
CA GLU A 136 -15.01 -16.47 -1.02
C GLU A 136 -15.74 -17.62 -1.74
N GLN A 137 -15.05 -18.32 -2.63
CA GLN A 137 -15.64 -19.46 -3.35
C GLN A 137 -15.91 -20.67 -2.45
N ARG A 138 -15.05 -20.95 -1.47
CA ARG A 138 -15.23 -22.07 -0.53
C ARG A 138 -16.29 -21.76 0.51
N ASP A 139 -16.30 -20.55 1.04
CA ASP A 139 -17.17 -20.16 2.14
C ASP A 139 -18.65 -20.16 1.71
N VAL A 140 -18.95 -19.63 0.52
CA VAL A 140 -20.30 -19.72 -0.09
C VAL A 140 -20.73 -21.19 -0.22
N LEU A 141 -19.83 -22.07 -0.67
CA LEU A 141 -20.14 -23.49 -0.85
C LEU A 141 -20.31 -24.25 0.49
N SER A 142 -19.53 -23.92 1.53
CA SER A 142 -19.63 -24.55 2.85
C SER A 142 -20.80 -24.03 3.67
N MET A 143 -21.14 -22.74 3.59
CA MET A 143 -22.29 -22.18 4.30
C MET A 143 -23.62 -22.75 3.77
N ILE A 144 -23.70 -22.99 2.46
CA ILE A 144 -24.84 -23.65 1.80
C ILE A 144 -25.08 -25.07 2.33
N SER A 145 -24.03 -25.77 2.77
CA SER A 145 -24.13 -27.14 3.32
C SER A 145 -24.49 -27.20 4.81
N ALA A 146 -24.50 -26.05 5.52
CA ALA A 146 -24.58 -25.99 6.98
C ALA A 146 -25.97 -25.59 7.53
N GLY A 147 -27.01 -25.43 6.68
CA GLY A 147 -28.36 -25.11 7.14
C GLY A 147 -28.47 -23.75 7.87
N ARG A 148 -27.68 -22.75 7.46
CA ARG A 148 -27.67 -21.40 8.05
C ARG A 148 -28.18 -20.36 7.06
N PHE A 149 -28.70 -19.25 7.58
CA PHE A 149 -29.00 -18.06 6.79
C PHE A 149 -27.68 -17.39 6.38
N ILE A 150 -27.55 -17.10 5.08
CA ILE A 150 -26.37 -16.53 4.46
C ILE A 150 -26.74 -15.13 3.97
N GLU A 151 -26.00 -14.14 4.46
CA GLU A 151 -26.08 -12.75 4.01
C GLU A 151 -24.76 -12.40 3.31
N PRO A 152 -24.75 -12.26 1.97
CA PRO A 152 -23.54 -11.85 1.26
C PRO A 152 -23.14 -10.43 1.67
N ALA A 153 -21.85 -10.20 1.92
CA ALA A 153 -21.33 -8.88 2.32
C ALA A 153 -21.68 -7.72 1.36
N HIS A 154 -22.00 -8.02 0.11
CA HIS A 154 -22.35 -7.04 -0.94
C HIS A 154 -23.73 -7.31 -1.58
N GLY A 155 -24.59 -8.12 -0.96
CA GLY A 155 -25.90 -8.49 -1.50
C GLY A 155 -27.04 -8.11 -0.56
N ASN A 156 -28.12 -7.54 -1.10
CA ASN A 156 -29.34 -7.23 -0.35
C ASN A 156 -30.31 -8.43 -0.28
N TYR A 157 -29.77 -9.64 -0.06
CA TYR A 157 -30.59 -10.84 0.06
C TYR A 157 -30.06 -11.80 1.13
N VAL A 158 -30.98 -12.53 1.74
CA VAL A 158 -30.71 -13.63 2.67
C VAL A 158 -31.04 -14.93 1.96
N LEU A 159 -30.10 -15.88 1.95
CA LEU A 159 -30.28 -17.21 1.38
C LEU A 159 -30.23 -18.27 2.48
N PHE A 160 -31.16 -19.21 2.45
CA PHE A 160 -31.15 -20.39 3.30
C PHE A 160 -31.42 -21.64 2.47
N ILE A 161 -30.61 -22.67 2.73
CA ILE A 161 -30.70 -23.98 2.06
C ILE A 161 -30.58 -25.04 3.15
N GLU A 162 -31.59 -25.89 3.31
CA GLU A 162 -31.63 -26.89 4.38
C GLU A 162 -30.68 -28.07 4.12
N GLY A 163 -30.56 -28.49 2.86
CA GLY A 163 -29.72 -29.62 2.51
C GLY A 163 -29.29 -29.61 1.05
N VAL A 164 -28.07 -30.10 0.81
CA VAL A 164 -27.51 -30.24 -0.52
C VAL A 164 -27.05 -31.68 -0.72
N ASP A 165 -27.26 -32.19 -1.93
CA ASP A 165 -26.81 -33.54 -2.30
C ASP A 165 -25.27 -33.64 -2.34
N ALA A 166 -24.71 -34.84 -2.20
CA ALA A 166 -23.26 -35.08 -2.12
C ALA A 166 -22.47 -34.53 -3.34
N GLY A 167 -23.15 -34.38 -4.48
CA GLY A 167 -22.59 -33.79 -5.71
C GLY A 167 -22.74 -32.27 -5.83
N MET A 168 -23.29 -31.57 -4.83
CA MET A 168 -23.51 -30.11 -4.84
C MET A 168 -24.33 -29.57 -6.03
N LYS A 169 -25.15 -30.43 -6.65
CA LYS A 169 -25.99 -30.08 -7.81
C LYS A 169 -27.42 -29.72 -7.43
N HIS A 170 -27.99 -30.43 -6.45
CA HIS A 170 -29.37 -30.26 -6.02
C HIS A 170 -29.43 -29.78 -4.58
N ALA A 171 -30.24 -28.74 -4.38
CA ALA A 171 -30.57 -28.16 -3.08
C ALA A 171 -32.01 -28.51 -2.72
N ARG A 172 -32.26 -28.67 -1.42
CA ARG A 172 -33.58 -28.94 -0.83
C ARG A 172 -33.96 -27.81 0.11
N ASN A 173 -35.25 -27.46 0.09
CA ASN A 173 -35.87 -26.44 0.92
C ASN A 173 -35.10 -25.12 0.91
N LEU A 174 -35.32 -24.37 -0.15
CA LEU A 174 -34.68 -23.09 -0.41
C LEU A 174 -35.58 -21.96 0.03
N PHE A 175 -34.97 -21.00 0.71
CA PHE A 175 -35.57 -19.74 1.12
C PHE A 175 -34.67 -18.61 0.66
N VAL A 176 -35.24 -17.63 -0.03
CA VAL A 176 -34.54 -16.42 -0.45
C VAL A 176 -35.38 -15.23 -0.04
N ALA A 177 -34.84 -14.34 0.78
CA ALA A 177 -35.46 -13.06 1.08
C ALA A 177 -34.63 -11.94 0.47
N ASN A 178 -35.27 -10.95 -0.15
CA ASN A 178 -34.63 -9.74 -0.64
C ASN A 178 -35.39 -8.51 -0.13
N ALA A 179 -34.66 -7.50 0.33
CA ALA A 179 -35.25 -6.24 0.78
C ALA A 179 -34.98 -5.17 -0.29
N GLU A 180 -36.06 -4.64 -0.87
CA GLU A 180 -36.02 -3.52 -1.83
C GLU A 180 -36.78 -2.34 -1.23
N GLN A 181 -36.04 -1.37 -0.68
CA GLN A 181 -36.57 -0.13 -0.08
C GLN A 181 -37.70 -0.39 0.94
N ASP A 182 -38.97 -0.34 0.50
CA ASP A 182 -40.19 -0.51 1.30
C ASP A 182 -40.92 -1.85 1.08
N LYS A 183 -40.35 -2.76 0.29
CA LYS A 183 -40.94 -4.07 -0.03
C LYS A 183 -39.98 -5.19 0.31
N ILE A 184 -40.53 -6.27 0.86
CA ILE A 184 -39.82 -7.51 1.09
C ILE A 184 -40.31 -8.53 0.07
N GLY A 185 -39.39 -9.11 -0.68
CA GLY A 185 -39.62 -10.27 -1.52
C GLY A 185 -39.13 -11.53 -0.84
N VAL A 186 -39.97 -12.55 -0.70
CA VAL A 186 -39.61 -13.86 -0.15
C VAL A 186 -39.95 -14.94 -1.16
N ALA A 187 -38.96 -15.64 -1.67
CA ALA A 187 -39.12 -16.79 -2.55
C ALA A 187 -38.84 -18.09 -1.78
N LEU A 188 -39.75 -19.06 -1.93
CA LEU A 188 -39.70 -20.37 -1.31
C LEU A 188 -39.80 -21.45 -2.39
N ALA A 189 -38.94 -22.46 -2.32
CA ALA A 189 -39.04 -23.65 -3.17
C ALA A 189 -38.57 -24.92 -2.44
N LYS A 190 -39.17 -26.06 -2.77
CA LYS A 190 -38.78 -27.36 -2.19
C LYS A 190 -37.48 -27.89 -2.78
N THR A 191 -37.22 -27.60 -4.04
CA THR A 191 -36.07 -28.09 -4.79
C THR A 191 -35.44 -26.96 -5.57
N GLY A 192 -34.13 -27.04 -5.77
CA GLY A 192 -33.41 -26.14 -6.65
C GLY A 192 -32.13 -26.77 -7.14
N GLU A 193 -31.55 -26.17 -8.16
CA GLU A 193 -30.31 -26.61 -8.78
C GLU A 193 -29.30 -25.47 -8.86
N PHE A 194 -28.02 -25.80 -8.64
CA PHE A 194 -26.92 -24.87 -8.88
C PHE A 194 -26.57 -24.90 -10.36
N LYS A 195 -26.70 -23.76 -11.03
CA LYS A 195 -26.34 -23.60 -12.45
C LYS A 195 -25.31 -22.49 -12.63
N ALA A 196 -24.30 -22.77 -13.44
CA ALA A 196 -23.44 -21.73 -13.97
C ALA A 196 -24.17 -21.06 -15.15
N GLY A 197 -24.33 -19.74 -15.10
CA GLY A 197 -24.87 -18.95 -16.18
C GLY A 197 -23.87 -18.85 -17.36
N PRO A 198 -24.32 -18.35 -18.53
CA PRO A 198 -23.49 -18.22 -19.72
C PRO A 198 -22.24 -17.35 -19.49
N ASN A 199 -22.35 -16.37 -18.60
CA ASN A 199 -21.27 -15.46 -18.23
C ASN A 199 -20.31 -16.06 -17.19
N GLY A 200 -20.63 -17.26 -16.66
CA GLY A 200 -19.93 -17.98 -15.61
C GLY A 200 -20.32 -17.57 -14.17
N ASP A 201 -21.24 -16.62 -14.02
CA ASP A 201 -21.95 -16.34 -12.76
C ASP A 201 -22.64 -17.59 -12.24
N ARG A 202 -22.74 -17.76 -10.92
CA ARG A 202 -23.44 -18.90 -10.32
C ARG A 202 -24.84 -18.48 -9.88
N TYR A 203 -25.82 -19.25 -10.32
CA TYR A 203 -27.22 -19.10 -9.99
C TYR A 203 -27.70 -20.31 -9.20
N VAL A 204 -28.59 -20.05 -8.24
CA VAL A 204 -29.47 -21.06 -7.68
C VAL A 204 -30.80 -20.91 -8.39
N VAL A 205 -31.19 -21.93 -9.13
CA VAL A 205 -32.47 -21.99 -9.82
C VAL A 205 -33.43 -22.76 -8.94
N LEU A 206 -34.41 -22.07 -8.38
CA LEU A 206 -35.49 -22.64 -7.60
C LEU A 206 -36.52 -23.24 -8.58
N ASP A 207 -36.92 -24.49 -8.35
CA ASP A 207 -37.94 -25.18 -9.16
C ASP A 207 -39.29 -25.20 -8.42
N LYS A 208 -40.36 -24.86 -9.15
CA LYS A 208 -41.77 -24.91 -8.70
C LYS A 208 -41.98 -24.29 -7.32
N GLY A 209 -41.82 -22.99 -7.24
CA GLY A 209 -41.89 -22.24 -5.98
C GLY A 209 -42.92 -21.11 -6.01
N ARG A 210 -42.95 -20.37 -4.90
CA ARG A 210 -43.79 -19.19 -4.74
C ARG A 210 -42.95 -18.03 -4.27
N ARG A 211 -43.17 -16.85 -4.85
CA ARG A 211 -42.60 -15.58 -4.40
C ARG A 211 -43.72 -14.71 -3.82
N TYR A 212 -43.51 -14.24 -2.61
CA TYR A 212 -44.37 -13.31 -1.91
C TYR A 212 -43.67 -11.95 -1.92
N GLU A 213 -44.30 -10.93 -2.48
CA GLU A 213 -43.78 -9.55 -2.51
C GLU A 213 -44.80 -8.63 -1.85
N GLY A 214 -44.38 -7.83 -0.87
CA GLY A 214 -45.28 -6.90 -0.20
C GLY A 214 -44.60 -6.06 0.87
N THR A 215 -45.36 -5.15 1.48
CA THR A 215 -44.90 -4.37 2.63
C THR A 215 -45.35 -5.07 3.92
N PRO A 216 -44.43 -5.37 4.85
CA PRO A 216 -44.80 -5.96 6.14
C PRO A 216 -45.88 -5.16 6.87
N GLY A 217 -46.93 -5.84 7.34
CA GLY A 217 -48.06 -5.22 8.04
C GLY A 217 -49.19 -4.70 7.14
N GLN A 218 -48.99 -4.67 5.82
CA GLN A 218 -50.07 -4.42 4.85
C GLN A 218 -50.60 -5.74 4.28
N LEU A 219 -51.83 -5.74 3.75
CA LEU A 219 -52.47 -6.92 3.16
C LEU A 219 -52.22 -7.04 1.64
N ASP A 220 -51.53 -6.09 1.03
CA ASP A 220 -51.32 -5.97 -0.42
C ASP A 220 -50.16 -6.84 -0.93
N TYR A 221 -50.15 -8.12 -0.57
CA TYR A 221 -49.14 -9.07 -1.05
C TYR A 221 -49.42 -9.53 -2.48
N ARG A 222 -48.40 -9.42 -3.32
CA ARG A 222 -48.34 -10.06 -4.63
C ARG A 222 -47.76 -11.46 -4.48
N ILE A 223 -48.53 -12.47 -4.84
CA ILE A 223 -48.09 -13.87 -4.84
C ILE A 223 -47.85 -14.29 -6.29
N VAL A 224 -46.62 -14.70 -6.59
CA VAL A 224 -46.21 -15.20 -7.90
C VAL A 224 -45.84 -16.66 -7.76
N GLU A 225 -46.60 -17.54 -8.41
CA GLU A 225 -46.19 -18.94 -8.59
C GLU A 225 -45.27 -19.01 -9.81
N PHE A 226 -44.11 -19.66 -9.66
CA PHE A 226 -43.12 -19.77 -10.73
C PHE A 226 -42.71 -21.22 -10.93
N ASP A 227 -42.51 -21.60 -12.19
CA ASP A 227 -41.90 -22.89 -12.52
C ASP A 227 -40.40 -22.87 -12.27
N ARG A 228 -39.73 -21.76 -12.63
CA ARG A 228 -38.30 -21.55 -12.40
C ARG A 228 -38.01 -20.12 -11.98
N TYR A 229 -37.21 -19.98 -10.94
CA TYR A 229 -36.75 -18.68 -10.45
C TYR A 229 -35.25 -18.73 -10.13
N GLY A 230 -34.46 -17.96 -10.88
CA GLY A 230 -33.01 -17.92 -10.74
C GLY A 230 -32.58 -16.77 -9.84
N VAL A 231 -31.87 -17.09 -8.75
CA VAL A 231 -31.21 -16.09 -7.89
C VAL A 231 -29.72 -16.18 -8.12
N LYS A 232 -29.08 -15.05 -8.41
CA LYS A 232 -27.63 -14.98 -8.54
C LYS A 232 -27.00 -15.07 -7.14
N VAL A 233 -26.21 -16.11 -6.89
CA VAL A 233 -25.64 -16.39 -5.56
C VAL A 233 -24.14 -16.12 -5.46
N ALA A 234 -23.43 -16.16 -6.59
CA ALA A 234 -22.04 -15.75 -6.66
C ALA A 234 -21.72 -15.17 -8.03
N ASN A 235 -20.83 -14.18 -8.05
CA ASN A 235 -20.25 -13.71 -9.30
C ASN A 235 -19.39 -14.81 -9.92
N LYS A 236 -19.18 -14.70 -11.24
CA LYS A 236 -18.22 -15.52 -11.98
C LYS A 236 -16.91 -15.60 -11.20
N PRO A 237 -16.32 -16.81 -11.01
CA PRO A 237 -14.92 -16.90 -10.62
C PRO A 237 -14.15 -16.04 -11.61
N PRO A 238 -13.45 -14.98 -11.17
CA PRO A 238 -12.78 -14.12 -12.12
C PRO A 238 -11.90 -14.99 -13.02
N GLN A 239 -11.99 -14.79 -14.34
CA GLN A 239 -10.89 -15.23 -15.19
C GLN A 239 -9.62 -14.68 -14.54
N ALA A 240 -8.63 -15.54 -14.34
CA ALA A 240 -7.51 -15.32 -13.43
C ALA A 240 -6.78 -13.97 -13.62
N ASP A 241 -6.98 -13.29 -14.75
CA ASP A 241 -6.32 -12.04 -15.10
C ASP A 241 -7.24 -10.80 -15.19
N ALA A 242 -8.56 -10.95 -15.40
CA ALA A 242 -9.40 -9.83 -15.84
C ALA A 242 -9.81 -8.84 -14.74
N ASN A 243 -10.03 -9.31 -13.50
CA ASN A 243 -10.50 -8.48 -12.37
C ASN A 243 -9.48 -8.34 -11.23
N LEU A 244 -8.23 -8.77 -11.43
CA LEU A 244 -7.21 -8.56 -10.41
C LEU A 244 -7.00 -7.05 -10.21
N PRO A 245 -6.91 -6.58 -8.94
CA PRO A 245 -6.54 -5.20 -8.67
C PRO A 245 -5.26 -4.81 -9.40
N THR A 246 -5.17 -3.59 -9.91
CA THR A 246 -4.00 -3.11 -10.69
C THR A 246 -2.66 -3.36 -10.00
N LYS A 247 -2.63 -3.21 -8.67
CA LYS A 247 -1.45 -3.49 -7.82
C LYS A 247 -0.98 -4.95 -7.84
N SER A 248 -1.84 -5.91 -8.22
CA SER A 248 -1.53 -7.33 -8.34
C SER A 248 -0.97 -7.71 -9.71
N ARG A 249 -1.05 -6.82 -10.71
CA ARG A 249 -0.55 -7.10 -12.05
C ARG A 249 0.98 -7.00 -12.11
N PRO A 250 1.66 -7.95 -12.79
CA PRO A 250 3.10 -7.88 -12.99
C PRO A 250 3.48 -6.64 -13.78
N THR A 251 4.67 -6.11 -13.51
CA THR A 251 5.14 -4.85 -14.14
C THR A 251 5.24 -4.94 -15.66
N THR A 252 5.50 -6.14 -16.21
CA THR A 252 5.51 -6.38 -17.65
C THR A 252 4.14 -6.16 -18.30
N GLU A 253 3.07 -6.58 -17.64
CA GLU A 253 1.70 -6.41 -18.14
C GLU A 253 1.26 -4.94 -18.10
N LEU A 254 1.71 -4.20 -17.09
CA LEU A 254 1.46 -2.76 -17.00
C LEU A 254 2.06 -2.01 -18.20
N LEU A 255 3.25 -2.43 -18.65
CA LEU A 255 3.94 -1.85 -19.81
C LEU A 255 3.29 -2.23 -21.14
N SER A 256 2.76 -3.45 -21.26
CA SER A 256 2.07 -3.89 -22.48
C SER A 256 0.68 -3.27 -22.64
N ASN A 257 -0.01 -2.97 -21.54
CA ASN A 257 -1.36 -2.40 -21.53
C ASN A 257 -1.37 -1.05 -20.79
N PRO A 258 -1.03 0.07 -21.45
CA PRO A 258 -0.85 1.37 -20.80
C PRO A 258 -2.18 2.09 -20.52
N THR A 259 -3.04 1.52 -19.66
CA THR A 259 -4.22 2.22 -19.15
C THR A 259 -3.81 3.24 -18.08
N PRO A 260 -4.61 4.30 -17.81
CA PRO A 260 -4.31 5.28 -16.78
C PRO A 260 -4.01 4.65 -15.41
N GLU A 261 -4.78 3.63 -15.01
CA GLU A 261 -4.58 2.90 -13.75
C GLU A 261 -3.25 2.16 -13.74
N ASN A 262 -2.94 1.43 -14.82
CA ASN A 262 -1.70 0.68 -14.96
C ASN A 262 -0.47 1.60 -14.95
N MET A 263 -0.59 2.75 -15.61
CA MET A 263 0.46 3.77 -15.64
C MET A 263 0.63 4.46 -14.28
N GLY A 264 -0.46 4.70 -13.54
CA GLY A 264 -0.39 5.23 -12.18
C GLY A 264 0.37 4.30 -11.23
N GLU A 265 0.10 2.99 -11.31
CA GLU A 265 0.83 1.98 -10.56
C GLU A 265 2.33 1.95 -10.93
N LEU A 266 2.66 2.08 -12.22
CA LEU A 266 4.05 2.14 -12.67
C LEU A 266 4.79 3.37 -12.13
N VAL A 267 4.14 4.54 -12.11
CA VAL A 267 4.68 5.77 -11.50
C VAL A 267 5.03 5.54 -10.03
N TRP A 268 4.15 4.87 -9.29
CA TRP A 268 4.40 4.56 -7.89
C TRP A 268 5.57 3.58 -7.69
N ARG A 269 5.61 2.48 -8.45
CA ARG A 269 6.67 1.45 -8.34
C ARG A 269 8.05 2.00 -8.68
N ILE A 270 8.16 2.82 -9.72
CA ILE A 270 9.42 3.49 -10.11
C ILE A 270 9.76 4.61 -9.13
N GLY A 271 8.74 5.29 -8.59
CA GLY A 271 8.95 6.39 -7.66
C GLY A 271 9.51 5.97 -6.31
N LEU A 272 9.26 4.74 -5.84
CA LEU A 272 9.79 4.24 -4.58
C LEU A 272 11.34 4.23 -4.48
N PRO A 273 12.10 3.62 -5.41
CA PRO A 273 13.57 3.67 -5.35
C PRO A 273 14.12 5.10 -5.52
N LEU A 274 13.49 5.96 -6.33
CA LEU A 274 13.87 7.37 -6.47
C LEU A 274 13.62 8.16 -5.18
N LEU A 275 12.52 7.85 -4.48
CA LEU A 275 12.19 8.39 -3.17
C LEU A 275 13.21 7.95 -2.11
N ALA A 276 13.60 6.67 -2.09
CA ALA A 276 14.66 6.17 -1.22
C ALA A 276 16.00 6.89 -1.45
N LEU A 277 16.40 7.05 -2.72
CA LEU A 277 17.63 7.74 -3.08
C LEU A 277 17.61 9.22 -2.63
N ASN A 278 16.52 9.93 -2.90
CA ASN A 278 16.37 11.33 -2.49
C ASN A 278 16.33 11.51 -0.97
N PHE A 279 15.71 10.60 -0.22
CA PHE A 279 15.76 10.66 1.23
C PHE A 279 17.18 10.57 1.78
N VAL A 280 18.00 9.68 1.22
CA VAL A 280 19.41 9.55 1.61
C VAL A 280 20.17 10.86 1.36
N LEU A 281 19.94 11.50 0.21
CA LEU A 281 20.59 12.77 -0.12
C LEU A 281 20.11 13.93 0.75
N ILE A 282 18.81 14.01 1.05
CA ILE A 282 18.22 15.03 1.91
C ILE A 282 18.67 14.86 3.37
N ALA A 283 18.83 13.63 3.84
CA ALA A 283 19.20 13.36 5.24
C ALA A 283 20.55 14.00 5.63
N ILE A 284 21.52 14.02 4.72
CA ILE A 284 22.87 14.52 4.98
C ILE A 284 22.88 15.99 5.44
N PRO A 285 22.39 16.97 4.66
CA PRO A 285 22.36 18.38 5.07
C PRO A 285 21.26 18.69 6.09
N LEU A 286 20.25 17.83 6.23
CA LEU A 286 19.18 17.97 7.22
C LEU A 286 19.64 17.61 8.63
N ALA A 287 20.59 16.69 8.77
CA ALA A 287 21.08 16.17 10.06
C ALA A 287 21.75 17.22 10.96
N TYR A 288 22.12 18.38 10.43
CA TYR A 288 22.79 19.41 11.21
C TYR A 288 21.95 19.85 12.41
N VAL A 289 22.56 19.78 13.58
CA VAL A 289 22.03 20.33 14.82
C VAL A 289 23.11 21.13 15.54
N ASN A 290 22.74 22.21 16.21
CA ASN A 290 23.68 22.93 17.08
C ASN A 290 23.89 22.10 18.37
N PRO A 291 25.12 21.65 18.69
CA PRO A 291 25.39 20.82 19.86
C PRO A 291 24.89 21.44 21.16
N ARG A 292 24.87 22.77 21.24
CA ARG A 292 24.47 23.53 22.44
C ARG A 292 22.96 23.56 22.69
N LEU A 293 22.14 23.29 21.69
CA LEU A 293 20.68 23.37 21.80
C LEU A 293 20.03 22.01 22.11
N GLY A 294 20.76 20.89 21.97
CA GLY A 294 20.33 19.56 22.42
C GLY A 294 19.05 18.98 21.80
N ARG A 295 18.41 19.64 20.83
CA ARG A 295 17.10 19.26 20.29
C ARG A 295 17.21 18.35 19.06
N TYR A 296 16.48 17.24 19.03
CA TYR A 296 16.30 16.38 17.85
C TYR A 296 15.35 16.99 16.79
N THR A 297 15.42 18.30 16.56
CA THR A 297 14.59 19.01 15.57
C THR A 297 14.68 18.41 14.16
N PRO A 298 15.84 17.91 13.68
CA PRO A 298 15.92 17.20 12.39
C PRO A 298 14.95 16.01 12.29
N MET A 299 14.66 15.30 13.39
CA MET A 299 13.74 14.15 13.39
C MET A 299 12.29 14.57 13.10
N ILE A 300 11.86 15.71 13.63
CA ILE A 300 10.52 16.26 13.37
C ILE A 300 10.40 16.60 11.89
N PHE A 301 11.39 17.30 11.33
CA PHE A 301 11.43 17.58 9.90
C PHE A 301 11.52 16.31 9.05
N ALA A 302 12.17 15.26 9.53
CA ALA A 302 12.20 13.97 8.86
C ALA A 302 10.80 13.40 8.69
N VAL A 303 10.01 13.33 9.78
CA VAL A 303 8.64 12.83 9.70
C VAL A 303 7.82 13.67 8.73
N LEU A 304 7.91 15.00 8.79
CA LEU A 304 7.19 15.90 7.89
C LEU A 304 7.60 15.73 6.42
N ILE A 305 8.90 15.64 6.12
CA ILE A 305 9.42 15.44 4.77
C ILE A 305 9.01 14.06 4.24
N TYR A 306 9.09 13.04 5.09
CA TYR A 306 8.67 11.68 4.75
C TYR A 306 7.18 11.64 4.39
N LEU A 307 6.32 12.18 5.26
CA LEU A 307 4.89 12.24 5.03
C LEU A 307 4.57 13.06 3.78
N THR A 308 5.19 14.23 3.60
CA THR A 308 4.93 15.08 2.43
C THR A 308 5.31 14.38 1.14
N TYR A 309 6.52 13.82 1.06
CA TYR A 309 7.02 13.22 -0.18
C TYR A 309 6.30 11.91 -0.51
N SER A 310 6.03 11.05 0.48
CA SER A 310 5.25 9.83 0.27
C SER A 310 3.81 10.13 -0.15
N ASN A 311 3.16 11.13 0.44
CA ASN A 311 1.82 11.54 0.04
C ASN A 311 1.80 12.18 -1.36
N LEU A 312 2.81 12.98 -1.73
CA LEU A 312 2.92 13.50 -3.10
C LEU A 312 3.11 12.39 -4.13
N LEU A 313 3.85 11.33 -3.81
CA LEU A 313 3.97 10.15 -4.67
C LEU A 313 2.61 9.43 -4.81
N ASN A 314 1.90 9.20 -3.71
CA ASN A 314 0.55 8.59 -3.73
C ASN A 314 -0.46 9.47 -4.49
N LEU A 315 -0.38 10.80 -4.34
CA LEU A 315 -1.22 11.75 -5.05
C LEU A 315 -0.94 11.71 -6.57
N SER A 316 0.34 11.64 -6.94
CA SER A 316 0.76 11.51 -8.34
C SER A 316 0.23 10.22 -8.97
N GLN A 317 0.34 9.09 -8.24
CA GLN A 317 -0.28 7.82 -8.65
C GLN A 317 -1.80 7.99 -8.85
N ALA A 318 -2.50 8.59 -7.88
CA ALA A 318 -3.95 8.75 -7.95
C ALA A 318 -4.39 9.64 -9.12
N TRP A 319 -3.67 10.74 -9.40
CA TRP A 319 -3.98 11.61 -10.53
C TRP A 319 -3.76 10.95 -11.88
N VAL A 320 -2.71 10.13 -12.01
CA VAL A 320 -2.48 9.34 -13.23
C VAL A 320 -3.55 8.25 -13.37
N ALA A 321 -3.86 7.53 -12.29
CA ALA A 321 -4.89 6.50 -12.29
C ALA A 321 -6.29 7.05 -12.66
N GLN A 322 -6.60 8.29 -12.29
CA GLN A 322 -7.84 8.97 -12.64
C GLN A 322 -7.82 9.65 -14.02
N GLY A 323 -6.72 9.56 -14.77
CA GLY A 323 -6.56 10.23 -16.06
C GLY A 323 -6.43 11.75 -15.99
N LYS A 324 -6.21 12.33 -14.81
CA LYS A 324 -6.05 13.79 -14.60
C LYS A 324 -4.69 14.32 -15.03
N MET A 325 -3.67 13.46 -15.04
CA MET A 325 -2.29 13.81 -15.38
C MET A 325 -1.65 12.66 -16.16
N SER A 326 -0.82 12.97 -17.15
CA SER A 326 -0.08 11.93 -17.88
C SER A 326 1.02 11.33 -17.01
N ALA A 327 1.28 10.03 -17.16
CA ALA A 327 2.36 9.38 -16.41
C ALA A 327 3.72 10.02 -16.65
N MET A 328 3.99 10.46 -17.88
CA MET A 328 5.24 11.13 -18.27
C MET A 328 5.48 12.43 -17.50
N LEU A 329 4.42 13.20 -17.22
CA LEU A 329 4.52 14.40 -16.41
C LEU A 329 4.52 14.07 -14.91
N ALA A 330 3.89 12.99 -14.48
CA ALA A 330 3.74 12.67 -13.07
C ALA A 330 4.99 12.08 -12.41
N TRP A 331 5.80 11.33 -13.16
CA TRP A 331 6.85 10.51 -12.54
C TRP A 331 8.05 11.32 -12.05
N TRP A 332 8.58 12.26 -12.82
CA TRP A 332 9.86 12.90 -12.51
C TRP A 332 9.80 14.21 -11.70
N PRO A 333 8.80 15.12 -11.82
CA PRO A 333 8.90 16.45 -11.23
C PRO A 333 9.03 16.43 -9.71
N ILE A 334 8.32 15.52 -9.04
CA ILE A 334 8.41 15.37 -7.58
C ILE A 334 9.81 14.93 -7.15
N HIS A 335 10.44 14.03 -7.90
CA HIS A 335 11.78 13.52 -7.61
C HIS A 335 12.85 14.55 -7.95
N LEU A 336 12.68 15.29 -9.05
CA LEU A 336 13.57 16.38 -9.39
C LEU A 336 13.47 17.51 -8.36
N ALA A 337 12.25 17.88 -7.94
CA ALA A 337 12.05 18.88 -6.89
C ALA A 337 12.73 18.45 -5.58
N ALA A 338 12.56 17.20 -5.16
CA ALA A 338 13.25 16.66 -3.98
C ALA A 338 14.77 16.69 -4.13
N PHE A 339 15.30 16.35 -5.31
CA PHE A 339 16.73 16.40 -5.61
C PHE A 339 17.28 17.83 -5.59
N VAL A 340 16.57 18.78 -6.19
CA VAL A 340 16.91 20.21 -6.18
C VAL A 340 16.86 20.74 -4.75
N CYS A 341 15.84 20.39 -3.97
CA CYS A 341 15.76 20.72 -2.55
C CYS A 341 16.97 20.19 -1.77
N ALA A 342 17.40 18.94 -2.01
CA ALA A 342 18.62 18.41 -1.41
C ALA A 342 19.83 19.28 -1.78
N GLY A 343 20.02 19.59 -3.07
CA GLY A 343 21.10 20.45 -3.55
C GLY A 343 21.09 21.86 -2.94
N LEU A 344 19.92 22.48 -2.80
CA LEU A 344 19.74 23.76 -2.14
C LEU A 344 20.09 23.69 -0.65
N LEU A 345 19.72 22.60 0.04
CA LEU A 345 20.10 22.37 1.43
C LEU A 345 21.63 22.23 1.57
N PHE A 346 22.29 21.44 0.71
CA PHE A 346 23.75 21.36 0.69
C PHE A 346 24.40 22.72 0.47
N ARG A 347 23.88 23.49 -0.49
CA ARG A 347 24.36 24.84 -0.79
C ARG A 347 24.19 25.78 0.41
N PHE A 348 23.01 25.81 1.02
CA PHE A 348 22.72 26.61 2.21
C PHE A 348 23.69 26.27 3.35
N ARG A 349 23.96 24.99 3.60
CA ARG A 349 24.91 24.56 4.64
C ARG A 349 26.34 25.00 4.35
N HIS A 350 26.79 24.89 3.10
CA HIS A 350 28.11 25.33 2.68
C HIS A 350 28.29 26.84 2.90
N TYR A 351 27.26 27.66 2.64
CA TYR A 351 27.32 29.11 2.82
C TYR A 351 27.09 29.57 4.26
N SER A 352 26.24 28.90 5.05
CA SER A 352 26.08 29.22 6.47
C SER A 352 27.34 28.91 7.29
N ALA A 353 28.16 27.92 6.88
CA ALA A 353 29.49 27.71 7.43
C ALA A 353 30.47 28.88 7.11
N ALA A 354 30.18 29.70 6.09
CA ALA A 354 30.97 30.86 5.69
C ALA A 354 30.49 32.20 6.32
N GLY A 355 29.56 32.16 7.28
CA GLY A 355 29.06 33.35 7.99
C GLY A 355 28.10 34.24 7.18
N LEU A 356 27.83 35.46 7.68
CA LEU A 356 26.81 36.42 7.16
C LEU A 356 26.91 36.68 5.65
N LYS A 357 28.10 36.55 5.05
CA LYS A 357 28.33 36.70 3.60
C LYS A 357 27.60 35.66 2.76
N GLY A 358 27.35 34.47 3.30
CA GLY A 358 26.62 33.39 2.65
C GLY A 358 25.13 33.65 2.48
N ILE A 359 24.51 34.37 3.43
CA ILE A 359 23.08 34.74 3.38
C ILE A 359 22.85 35.85 2.34
N PHE A 360 23.74 36.86 2.29
CA PHE A 360 23.70 37.93 1.29
C PHE A 360 23.94 37.43 -0.14
N ALA A 361 24.82 36.44 -0.33
CA ALA A 361 25.05 35.79 -1.62
C ALA A 361 23.87 34.92 -2.10
N LEU A 362 23.03 34.41 -1.18
CA LEU A 362 21.83 33.61 -1.49
C LEU A 362 20.65 34.48 -1.94
N LEU A 363 20.62 35.75 -1.51
CA LEU A 363 19.62 36.75 -1.89
C LEU A 363 20.04 37.61 -3.11
N GLY A 364 21.17 37.31 -3.75
CA GLY A 364 21.67 38.09 -4.89
C GLY A 364 22.26 39.47 -4.53
N PHE A 365 22.34 39.81 -3.24
CA PHE A 365 22.96 41.04 -2.76
C PHE A 365 24.44 40.81 -2.47
N ALA A 366 25.27 40.73 -3.51
CA ALA A 366 26.70 40.91 -3.31
C ALA A 366 26.97 42.40 -3.05
N PRO A 367 27.58 42.81 -1.92
CA PRO A 367 27.98 44.19 -1.75
C PRO A 367 29.03 44.53 -2.82
N LYS A 368 28.73 45.54 -3.65
CA LYS A 368 29.72 46.15 -4.54
C LYS A 368 30.95 46.50 -3.69
N LYS A 369 32.12 46.03 -4.13
CA LYS A 369 33.40 46.48 -3.58
C LYS A 369 33.40 48.01 -3.66
N ALA A 370 33.39 48.69 -2.52
CA ALA A 370 33.79 50.09 -2.47
C ALA A 370 35.27 50.14 -2.88
N GLY A 371 35.52 50.71 -4.06
CA GLY A 371 36.86 50.99 -4.53
C GLY A 371 37.34 52.33 -3.99
N ALA A 372 38.65 52.37 -3.74
CA ALA A 372 39.51 53.51 -3.37
C ALA A 372 39.22 54.18 -2.02
#